data_AF-X1AJD3-F1
#
_entry.id   AF-X1AJD3-F1
#
_cell.length_a   1.000
_cell.length_b   1.000
_cell.length_c   1.000
_cell.angle_alpha   90.00
_cell.angle_beta   90.00
_cell.angle_gamma   90.00
#
_symmetry.space_group_name_H-M   'P 1'
#
loop_
_entity.id
_entity.type
_entity.pdbx_description
1 polymer ?
#
loop_
_entity_poly.entity_id
_entity_poly.type
_entity_poly.pdbx_seq_one_letter_code
_entity_poly.pdbx_strand_id
1 'polypeptide(L)'
;YVEKTRSQTSSGEWWKPDKKHKNQIRVLPAWDDRGICIVRRVMHFGFEEGGRNRAFPCLEDNEPWLDSVPCPIDHVIAKMAKGDKDEREAAGELKASSARFLVQIIDCTDIEAGVQLWAGPLSFGKYFLSLLEDDDIDDITDPEEGYDIYFEVSGTGRGTKYDYRLRAKSSPIPYDDWEEDLQDLLETIEIRDTDGLVELLEECYGNAFDIKEYLSDFEGETTKKKGKKGKKKDREEEPEEKKDESGDGDEEWTAKEIRDMNKRKLLKVVKD
;
A
#
# COMPACT_ATOMS: atom_id res chain seq x y z
N TYR A 1 15.33 21.02 -29.99
CA TYR A 1 13.95 20.67 -29.62
C TYR A 1 13.79 19.19 -29.89
N VAL A 2 13.96 18.36 -28.86
CA VAL A 2 13.83 16.91 -28.99
C VAL A 2 12.43 16.57 -28.49
N GLU A 3 11.56 16.22 -29.43
CA GLU A 3 10.25 15.65 -29.16
C GLU A 3 10.43 14.37 -28.36
N LYS A 4 9.84 14.33 -27.15
CA LYS A 4 9.74 13.11 -26.36
C LYS A 4 8.52 12.35 -26.88
N THR A 5 8.76 11.36 -27.72
CA THR A 5 7.81 10.28 -27.98
C THR A 5 7.59 9.51 -26.69
N ARG A 6 6.43 9.75 -26.05
CA ARG A 6 5.90 8.93 -24.95
C ARG A 6 5.45 7.59 -25.55
N SER A 7 6.14 6.51 -25.19
CA SER A 7 5.57 5.15 -25.26
C SER A 7 6.04 4.36 -24.05
N GLN A 8 5.23 4.36 -23.00
CA GLN A 8 5.25 3.37 -21.94
C GLN A 8 3.83 3.25 -21.37
N THR A 9 3.08 2.27 -21.87
CA THR A 9 1.92 1.65 -21.21
C THR A 9 2.46 0.75 -20.08
N SER A 10 1.92 0.61 -18.87
CA SER A 10 0.82 1.26 -18.14
C SER A 10 0.95 0.83 -16.66
N SER A 11 1.77 1.54 -15.88
CA SER A 11 1.45 1.80 -14.47
C SER A 11 0.72 3.14 -14.50
N GLY A 12 -0.55 3.22 -14.09
CA GLY A 12 -1.36 4.43 -14.21
C GLY A 12 -0.57 5.67 -13.79
N GLU A 13 -0.66 6.75 -14.57
CA GLU A 13 0.16 7.94 -14.31
C GLU A 13 -0.11 8.44 -12.89
N TRP A 14 0.93 8.57 -12.07
CA TRP A 14 0.80 9.07 -10.71
C TRP A 14 0.30 10.52 -10.71
N TRP A 15 -0.94 10.73 -10.28
CA TRP A 15 -1.53 12.05 -10.19
C TRP A 15 -1.02 12.82 -8.98
N LYS A 16 -0.89 14.14 -9.14
CA LYS A 16 -0.49 15.06 -8.09
C LYS A 16 -1.42 16.27 -8.09
N PRO A 17 -1.86 16.72 -6.91
CA PRO A 17 -2.74 17.87 -6.84
C PRO A 17 -2.05 19.15 -7.27
N ASP A 18 -2.79 19.98 -7.99
CA ASP A 18 -2.40 21.35 -8.26
C ASP A 18 -2.42 22.14 -6.94
N LYS A 19 -1.32 22.85 -6.68
CA LYS A 19 -1.12 23.67 -5.48
C LYS A 19 -1.60 25.11 -5.62
N LYS A 20 -1.98 25.53 -6.82
CA LYS A 20 -2.41 26.90 -7.16
C LYS A 20 -3.89 26.97 -7.48
N HIS A 21 -4.49 25.85 -7.89
CA HIS A 21 -5.87 25.79 -8.33
C HIS A 21 -6.69 24.82 -7.49
N LYS A 22 -8.01 24.94 -7.61
CA LYS A 22 -8.95 23.96 -7.07
C LYS A 22 -8.78 22.65 -7.82
N ASN A 23 -8.76 21.55 -7.08
CA ASN A 23 -8.77 20.20 -7.60
C ASN A 23 -10.19 19.66 -7.52
N GLN A 24 -10.60 18.87 -8.50
CA GLN A 24 -11.85 18.12 -8.49
C GLN A 24 -11.53 16.71 -8.98
N ILE A 25 -11.74 15.73 -8.11
CA ILE A 25 -11.44 14.33 -8.42
C ILE A 25 -12.69 13.47 -8.24
N ARG A 26 -12.79 12.40 -9.01
CA ARG A 26 -13.69 11.27 -8.77
C ARG A 26 -12.86 10.10 -8.27
N VAL A 27 -13.13 9.60 -7.07
CA VAL A 27 -12.53 8.34 -6.59
C VAL A 27 -13.32 7.18 -7.18
N LEU A 28 -12.62 6.21 -7.73
CA LEU A 28 -13.23 5.08 -8.43
C LEU A 28 -13.59 3.93 -7.48
N PRO A 29 -14.54 3.06 -7.88
CA PRO A 29 -14.83 1.81 -7.19
C PRO A 29 -13.62 0.89 -7.00
N ALA A 30 -13.85 -0.18 -6.23
CA ALA A 30 -12.91 -1.28 -6.17
C ALA A 30 -12.77 -1.96 -7.54
N TRP A 31 -11.55 -2.43 -7.84
CA TRP A 31 -11.27 -3.20 -9.06
C TRP A 31 -11.96 -4.57 -9.09
N ASP A 32 -12.23 -5.15 -7.91
CA ASP A 32 -12.89 -6.44 -7.76
C ASP A 32 -13.87 -6.50 -6.59
N ASP A 33 -14.42 -7.69 -6.37
CA ASP A 33 -15.44 -7.99 -5.37
C ASP A 33 -14.93 -7.96 -3.91
N ARG A 34 -13.61 -7.82 -3.69
CA ARG A 34 -13.06 -7.59 -2.34
C ARG A 34 -13.48 -6.22 -1.79
N GLY A 35 -13.91 -5.30 -2.66
CA GLY A 35 -14.43 -3.99 -2.26
C GLY A 35 -13.34 -3.03 -1.77
N ILE A 36 -12.09 -3.23 -2.19
CA ILE A 36 -10.95 -2.40 -1.78
C ILE A 36 -10.73 -1.26 -2.79
N CYS A 37 -11.32 -0.10 -2.52
CA CYS A 37 -11.12 1.13 -3.32
C CYS A 37 -10.03 2.07 -2.77
N ILE A 38 -9.52 1.77 -1.57
CA ILE A 38 -8.52 2.59 -0.88
C ILE A 38 -7.56 1.71 -0.06
N VAL A 39 -6.27 2.00 -0.12
CA VAL A 39 -5.23 1.24 0.56
C VAL A 39 -4.25 2.14 1.30
N ARG A 40 -4.01 1.88 2.59
CA ARG A 40 -2.98 2.58 3.37
C ARG A 40 -1.59 2.09 2.95
N ARG A 41 -0.68 3.02 2.69
CA ARG A 41 0.72 2.77 2.33
C ARG A 41 1.72 3.59 3.14
N VAL A 42 2.78 2.98 3.67
CA VAL A 42 3.90 3.63 4.36
C VAL A 42 5.20 3.28 3.64
N MET A 43 5.96 4.27 3.19
CA MET A 43 7.14 4.02 2.37
C MET A 43 8.41 4.49 3.07
N HIS A 44 9.47 3.70 2.99
CA HIS A 44 10.85 4.12 3.21
C HIS A 44 11.41 4.80 1.96
N PHE A 45 12.23 5.83 2.16
CA PHE A 45 12.91 6.57 1.10
C PHE A 45 14.44 6.42 1.26
N GLY A 46 15.23 7.10 0.43
CA GLY A 46 16.69 7.10 0.53
C GLY A 46 17.40 6.01 -0.29
N PHE A 47 16.65 5.09 -0.90
CA PHE A 47 17.22 4.04 -1.72
C PHE A 47 17.47 4.48 -3.17
N GLU A 48 18.58 4.03 -3.75
CA GLU A 48 18.89 4.17 -5.17
C GLU A 48 19.02 2.78 -5.81
N GLU A 49 18.21 2.51 -6.83
CA GLU A 49 18.26 1.26 -7.57
C GLU A 49 18.19 1.56 -9.07
N GLY A 50 19.13 1.01 -9.84
CA GLY A 50 19.22 1.24 -11.29
C GLY A 50 19.46 2.70 -11.67
N GLY A 51 20.19 3.45 -10.83
CA GLY A 51 20.50 4.87 -11.05
C GLY A 51 19.33 5.82 -10.78
N ARG A 52 18.32 5.39 -10.02
CA ARG A 52 17.12 6.17 -9.69
C ARG A 52 16.76 6.04 -8.22
N ASN A 53 16.33 7.14 -7.63
CA ASN A 53 15.73 7.13 -6.29
C ASN A 53 14.43 6.31 -6.31
N ARG A 54 14.33 5.37 -5.39
CA ARG A 54 13.17 4.50 -5.20
C ARG A 54 12.69 4.58 -3.76
N ALA A 55 11.41 4.31 -3.58
CA ALA A 55 10.78 4.18 -2.28
C ALA A 55 10.21 2.77 -2.17
N PHE A 56 10.33 2.16 -1.00
CA PHE A 56 9.92 0.79 -0.77
C PHE A 56 8.92 0.70 0.38
N PRO A 57 7.89 -0.17 0.30
CA PRO A 57 6.95 -0.36 1.40
C PRO A 57 7.66 -0.84 2.68
N CYS A 58 7.29 -0.25 3.82
CA CYS A 58 7.61 -0.80 5.14
C CYS A 58 6.83 -2.12 5.35
N LEU A 59 7.50 -3.23 5.64
CA LEU A 59 6.80 -4.50 5.84
C LEU A 59 5.84 -4.46 7.04
N GLU A 60 6.25 -3.79 8.13
CA GLU A 60 5.48 -3.74 9.37
C GLU A 60 4.16 -2.96 9.21
N ASP A 61 4.17 -1.88 8.41
CA ASP A 61 3.05 -0.95 8.28
C ASP A 61 2.10 -1.20 7.09
N ASN A 62 2.49 -2.06 6.13
CA ASN A 62 1.77 -2.24 4.85
C ASN A 62 1.09 -3.60 4.65
N GLU A 63 1.37 -4.56 5.52
CA GLU A 63 0.87 -5.93 5.46
C GLU A 63 -0.13 -6.17 6.61
N PRO A 64 -1.37 -5.64 6.57
CA PRO A 64 -2.34 -5.80 7.66
C PRO A 64 -2.89 -7.23 7.84
N TRP A 65 -2.55 -8.13 6.91
CA TRP A 65 -2.97 -9.54 6.88
C TRP A 65 -1.92 -10.50 7.44
N LEU A 66 -0.64 -10.13 7.43
CA LEU A 66 0.40 -10.86 8.13
C LEU A 66 0.53 -10.26 9.54
N ASP A 67 0.50 -11.10 10.56
CA ASP A 67 0.95 -10.68 11.89
C ASP A 67 2.32 -10.01 11.76
N SER A 68 2.40 -8.73 12.14
CA SER A 68 3.50 -7.78 11.96
C SER A 68 4.85 -8.41 11.59
N VAL A 69 5.12 -8.58 10.29
CA VAL A 69 6.46 -8.97 9.82
C VAL A 69 7.39 -7.83 10.18
N PRO A 70 8.40 -8.04 11.05
CA PRO A 70 9.34 -6.99 11.38
C PRO A 70 9.99 -6.42 10.12
N CYS A 71 10.12 -5.11 10.03
CA CYS A 71 10.78 -4.47 8.89
C CYS A 71 12.29 -4.40 9.12
N PRO A 72 13.15 -5.01 8.26
CA PRO A 72 14.60 -4.93 8.42
C PRO A 72 15.12 -3.49 8.29
N ILE A 73 14.44 -2.65 7.50
CA ILE A 73 14.80 -1.23 7.34
C ILE A 73 14.57 -0.47 8.65
N ASP A 74 13.41 -0.64 9.30
CA ASP A 74 13.13 -0.02 10.60
C ASP A 74 14.10 -0.49 11.69
N HIS A 75 14.50 -1.77 11.66
CA HIS A 75 15.51 -2.29 12.57
C HIS A 75 16.87 -1.61 12.38
N VAL A 76 17.34 -1.48 11.14
CA VAL A 76 18.59 -0.77 10.82
C VAL A 76 18.51 0.70 11.23
N ILE A 77 17.41 1.40 10.93
CA ILE A 77 17.17 2.79 11.37
C ILE A 77 17.31 2.92 12.88
N ALA A 78 16.72 2.00 13.65
CA ALA A 78 16.77 2.02 15.11
C ALA A 78 18.19 1.82 15.67
N LYS A 79 19.05 1.09 14.96
CA LYS A 79 20.48 0.94 15.30
C LYS A 79 21.25 2.21 14.94
N MET A 80 21.14 2.66 13.70
CA MET A 80 21.83 3.86 13.19
C MET A 80 21.47 5.12 13.98
N ALA A 81 20.22 5.25 14.46
CA ALA A 81 19.80 6.37 15.29
C ALA A 81 20.58 6.50 16.62
N LYS A 82 21.17 5.41 17.12
CA LYS A 82 22.01 5.39 18.34
C LYS A 82 23.49 5.63 18.05
N GLY A 83 23.86 5.56 16.78
CA GLY A 83 25.22 5.71 16.28
C GLY A 83 25.75 7.14 16.29
N ASP A 84 26.75 7.38 15.45
CA ASP A 84 27.37 8.68 15.22
C ASP A 84 26.49 9.63 14.40
N LYS A 85 27.07 10.77 13.98
CA LYS A 85 26.32 11.80 13.26
C LYS A 85 25.88 11.31 11.87
N ASP A 86 26.74 10.59 11.17
CA ASP A 86 26.51 10.19 9.79
C ASP A 86 25.50 9.04 9.76
N GLU A 87 25.56 8.14 10.74
CA GLU A 87 24.53 7.10 10.96
C GLU A 87 23.15 7.73 11.23
N ARG A 88 23.07 8.74 12.10
CA ARG A 88 21.79 9.42 12.41
C ARG A 88 21.22 10.18 11.23
N GLU A 89 22.07 10.74 10.37
CA GLU A 89 21.65 11.45 9.16
C GLU A 89 21.04 10.47 8.16
N ALA A 90 21.74 9.36 7.87
CA ALA A 90 21.24 8.29 7.00
C ALA A 90 19.96 7.64 7.55
N ALA A 91 19.87 7.42 8.87
CA ALA A 91 18.65 6.94 9.52
C ALA A 91 17.45 7.90 9.29
N GLY A 92 17.72 9.20 9.24
CA GLY A 92 16.71 10.23 8.96
C GLY A 92 16.18 10.18 7.53
N GLU A 93 17.03 9.83 6.56
CA GLU A 93 16.67 9.67 5.15
C GLU A 93 15.88 8.39 4.89
N LEU A 94 16.27 7.30 5.55
CA LEU A 94 15.63 5.99 5.47
C LEU A 94 14.27 5.93 6.16
N LYS A 95 14.02 6.83 7.12
CA LYS A 95 12.84 6.79 7.98
C LYS A 95 11.55 6.68 7.17
N ALA A 96 10.69 5.76 7.60
CA ALA A 96 9.34 5.62 7.09
C ALA A 96 8.61 6.97 7.07
N SER A 97 8.05 7.29 5.91
CA SER A 97 7.26 8.49 5.70
C SER A 97 5.90 8.39 6.38
N SER A 98 5.20 9.53 6.48
CA SER A 98 3.80 9.53 6.89
C SER A 98 2.96 8.69 5.94
N ALA A 99 2.05 7.90 6.51
CA ALA A 99 1.09 7.10 5.78
C ALA A 99 0.38 7.89 4.67
N ARG A 100 0.34 7.28 3.50
CA ARG A 100 -0.42 7.69 2.32
C ARG A 100 -1.57 6.75 2.12
N PHE A 101 -2.61 7.22 1.45
CA PHE A 101 -3.75 6.41 1.06
C PHE A 101 -3.78 6.39 -0.46
N LEU A 102 -3.54 5.21 -1.02
CA LEU A 102 -3.58 4.97 -2.43
C LEU A 102 -5.03 4.76 -2.87
N VAL A 103 -5.43 5.49 -3.89
CA VAL A 103 -6.74 5.41 -4.54
C VAL A 103 -6.57 5.54 -6.05
N GLN A 104 -7.54 5.01 -6.81
CA GLN A 104 -7.68 5.27 -8.23
C GLN A 104 -8.66 6.42 -8.45
N ILE A 105 -8.33 7.36 -9.32
CA ILE A 105 -9.13 8.56 -9.55
C ILE A 105 -9.27 8.89 -11.03
N ILE A 106 -10.28 9.71 -11.34
CA ILE A 106 -10.32 10.57 -12.52
C ILE A 106 -10.12 12.01 -12.06
N ASP A 107 -9.24 12.74 -12.73
CA ASP A 107 -9.18 14.20 -12.62
C ASP A 107 -10.34 14.80 -13.42
N CYS A 108 -11.38 15.30 -12.74
CA CYS A 108 -12.55 15.87 -13.41
C CYS A 108 -12.22 17.18 -14.15
N THR A 109 -11.01 17.73 -13.99
CA THR A 109 -10.51 18.88 -14.74
C THR A 109 -9.70 18.50 -15.98
N ASP A 110 -9.28 17.24 -16.08
CA ASP A 110 -8.51 16.66 -17.19
C ASP A 110 -8.91 15.20 -17.43
N ILE A 111 -10.16 15.00 -17.85
CA ILE A 111 -10.76 13.66 -18.04
C ILE A 111 -9.95 12.81 -19.04
N GLU A 112 -9.32 13.45 -20.04
CA GLU A 112 -8.54 12.76 -21.07
C GLU A 112 -7.27 12.08 -20.51
N ALA A 113 -6.85 12.42 -19.28
CA ALA A 113 -5.77 11.73 -18.58
C ALA A 113 -6.13 10.31 -18.12
N GLY A 114 -7.43 9.94 -18.17
CA GLY A 114 -7.92 8.61 -17.82
C GLY A 114 -7.77 8.27 -16.34
N VAL A 115 -7.72 6.97 -16.03
CA VAL A 115 -7.53 6.48 -14.66
C VAL A 115 -6.11 6.76 -14.17
N GLN A 116 -6.01 7.37 -12.99
CA GLN A 116 -4.74 7.73 -12.38
C GLN A 116 -4.63 7.24 -10.94
N LEU A 117 -3.40 6.98 -10.50
CA LEU A 117 -3.11 6.60 -9.12
C LEU A 117 -2.78 7.84 -8.30
N TRP A 118 -3.42 8.00 -7.14
CA TRP A 118 -3.10 9.06 -6.21
C TRP A 118 -2.74 8.52 -4.82
N ALA A 119 -1.53 8.86 -4.36
CA ALA A 119 -1.11 8.68 -2.97
C ALA A 119 -1.51 9.90 -2.11
N GLY A 120 -2.77 9.93 -1.69
CA GLY A 120 -3.32 10.96 -0.82
C GLY A 120 -2.66 10.97 0.57
N PRO A 121 -2.60 12.12 1.26
CA PRO A 121 -2.11 12.19 2.64
C PRO A 121 -3.07 11.48 3.62
N LEU A 122 -2.60 11.22 4.86
CA LEU A 122 -3.44 10.72 5.95
C LEU A 122 -4.74 11.53 6.15
N SER A 123 -4.70 12.85 5.97
CA SER A 123 -5.90 13.70 6.06
C SER A 123 -6.95 13.36 5.00
N PHE A 124 -6.52 13.00 3.79
CA PHE A 124 -7.43 12.53 2.74
C PHE A 124 -8.03 11.18 3.12
N GLY A 125 -7.20 10.22 3.53
CA GLY A 125 -7.67 8.89 3.93
C GLY A 125 -8.72 8.97 5.05
N LYS A 126 -8.46 9.76 6.09
CA LYS A 126 -9.43 9.98 7.18
C LYS A 126 -10.73 10.60 6.69
N TYR A 127 -10.64 11.60 5.81
CA TYR A 127 -11.81 12.24 5.22
C TYR A 127 -12.63 11.25 4.37
N PHE A 128 -11.99 10.55 3.45
CA PHE A 128 -12.65 9.61 2.55
C PHE A 128 -13.29 8.43 3.30
N LEU A 129 -12.57 7.83 4.25
CA LEU A 129 -13.12 6.76 5.08
C LEU A 129 -14.30 7.25 5.92
N SER A 130 -14.27 8.49 6.43
CA SER A 130 -15.42 9.03 7.18
C SER A 130 -16.67 9.20 6.32
N LEU A 131 -16.53 9.44 5.01
CA LEU A 131 -17.67 9.50 4.09
C LEU A 131 -18.23 8.10 3.82
N LEU A 132 -17.37 7.07 3.70
CA LEU A 132 -17.80 5.68 3.52
C LEU A 132 -18.50 5.11 4.77
N GLU A 133 -18.23 5.67 5.95
CA GLU A 133 -18.85 5.28 7.22
C GLU A 133 -20.12 6.08 7.56
N ASP A 134 -20.43 7.13 6.78
CA ASP A 134 -21.58 7.99 7.03
C ASP A 134 -22.85 7.36 6.44
N ASP A 135 -23.77 6.92 7.30
CA ASP A 135 -25.03 6.28 6.90
C ASP A 135 -25.96 7.24 6.11
N ASP A 136 -25.74 8.56 6.17
CA ASP A 136 -26.51 9.57 5.42
C ASP A 136 -25.93 9.82 4.01
N ILE A 137 -24.81 9.20 3.66
CA ILE A 137 -24.14 9.35 2.36
C ILE A 137 -24.17 8.00 1.63
N ASP A 138 -24.80 7.98 0.45
CA ASP A 138 -24.77 6.83 -0.44
C ASP A 138 -23.32 6.54 -0.91
N ASP A 139 -23.06 5.37 -1.52
CA ASP A 139 -21.71 4.98 -1.94
C ASP A 139 -21.05 6.06 -2.81
N ILE A 140 -20.07 6.76 -2.25
CA ILE A 140 -19.40 7.88 -2.93
C ILE A 140 -18.59 7.46 -4.14
N THR A 141 -18.30 6.17 -4.26
CA THR A 141 -17.60 5.58 -5.41
C THR A 141 -18.54 5.03 -6.47
N ASP A 142 -19.87 5.04 -6.25
CA ASP A 142 -20.84 4.45 -7.18
C ASP A 142 -20.63 4.97 -8.63
N PRO A 143 -20.59 4.07 -9.64
CA PRO A 143 -20.32 4.45 -11.02
C PRO A 143 -21.32 5.43 -11.64
N GLU A 144 -22.58 5.40 -11.23
CA GLU A 144 -23.68 6.17 -11.82
C GLU A 144 -24.09 7.34 -10.93
N GLU A 145 -24.10 7.13 -9.60
CA GLU A 145 -24.63 8.07 -8.61
C GLU A 145 -23.61 8.43 -7.51
N GLY A 146 -22.32 8.17 -7.71
CA GLY A 146 -21.28 8.58 -6.76
C GLY A 146 -21.02 10.09 -6.74
N TYR A 147 -20.00 10.51 -5.99
CA TYR A 147 -19.72 11.93 -5.74
C TYR A 147 -18.27 12.34 -6.04
N ASP A 148 -18.12 13.55 -6.59
CA ASP A 148 -16.80 14.16 -6.76
C ASP A 148 -16.33 14.80 -5.44
N ILE A 149 -15.02 14.86 -5.25
CA ILE A 149 -14.38 15.55 -4.12
C ILE A 149 -13.65 16.78 -4.65
N TYR A 150 -14.03 17.95 -4.13
CA TYR A 150 -13.32 19.20 -4.34
C TYR A 150 -12.31 19.42 -3.25
N PHE A 151 -11.11 19.91 -3.61
CA PHE A 151 -10.20 20.40 -2.60
C PHE A 151 -9.20 21.43 -3.08
N GLU A 152 -8.74 22.24 -2.13
CA GLU A 152 -7.66 23.19 -2.31
C GLU A 152 -6.45 22.79 -1.47
N VAL A 153 -5.26 22.98 -2.03
CA VAL A 153 -3.99 22.74 -1.34
C VAL A 153 -3.37 24.07 -0.98
N SER A 154 -3.04 24.27 0.30
CA SER A 154 -2.37 25.47 0.79
C SER A 154 -1.12 25.13 1.60
N GLY A 155 -0.19 26.08 1.72
CA GLY A 155 1.06 25.90 2.48
C GLY A 155 2.12 25.02 1.79
N THR A 156 3.28 24.88 2.41
CA THR A 156 4.43 24.13 1.88
C THR A 156 5.08 23.23 2.92
N GLY A 157 5.71 22.15 2.45
CA GLY A 157 6.42 21.19 3.31
C GLY A 157 5.53 20.61 4.40
N ARG A 158 5.96 20.71 5.65
CA ARG A 158 5.21 20.22 6.83
C ARG A 158 3.94 21.03 7.12
N GLY A 159 3.79 22.21 6.52
CA GLY A 159 2.63 23.09 6.68
C GLY A 159 1.59 22.93 5.57
N THR A 160 1.73 21.94 4.68
CA THR A 160 0.75 21.71 3.62
C THR A 160 -0.57 21.22 4.20
N LYS A 161 -1.67 21.88 3.82
CA LYS A 161 -3.04 21.58 4.24
C LYS A 161 -3.91 21.33 3.03
N TYR A 162 -4.93 20.51 3.23
CA TYR A 162 -5.94 20.18 2.24
C TYR A 162 -7.32 20.46 2.83
N ASP A 163 -8.13 21.25 2.14
CA ASP A 163 -9.53 21.53 2.51
C ASP A 163 -10.45 20.75 1.57
N TYR A 164 -10.99 19.62 2.03
CA TYR A 164 -11.82 18.71 1.23
C TYR A 164 -13.30 19.00 1.40
N ARG A 165 -14.06 18.89 0.31
CA ARG A 165 -15.53 19.00 0.30
C ARG A 165 -16.12 18.03 -0.70
N LEU A 166 -17.17 17.33 -0.29
CA LEU A 166 -17.95 16.48 -1.16
C LEU A 166 -18.81 17.37 -2.04
N ARG A 167 -18.93 17.05 -3.32
CA ARG A 167 -19.89 17.67 -4.21
C ARG A 167 -21.29 17.33 -3.72
N ALA A 168 -22.19 18.31 -3.67
CA ALA A 168 -23.55 18.08 -3.18
C ALA A 168 -24.44 17.25 -4.13
N LYS A 169 -24.07 17.20 -5.42
CA LYS A 169 -24.83 16.49 -6.46
C LYS A 169 -24.05 15.26 -6.92
N SER A 170 -24.72 14.12 -6.91
CA SER A 170 -24.23 12.90 -7.53
C SER A 170 -24.00 13.10 -9.04
N SER A 171 -23.11 12.28 -9.59
CA SER A 171 -22.93 12.16 -11.03
C SER A 171 -22.24 10.85 -11.38
N PRO A 172 -22.44 10.36 -12.62
CA PRO A 172 -21.69 9.22 -13.11
C PRO A 172 -20.21 9.54 -13.22
N ILE A 173 -19.38 8.50 -13.26
CA ILE A 173 -17.96 8.61 -13.55
C ILE A 173 -17.80 9.26 -14.93
N PRO A 174 -17.03 10.37 -15.04
CA PRO A 174 -16.98 11.15 -16.27
C PRO A 174 -15.96 10.60 -17.28
N TYR A 175 -15.72 9.29 -17.32
CA TYR A 175 -14.75 8.64 -18.20
C TYR A 175 -15.27 7.25 -18.59
N ASP A 176 -15.48 7.00 -19.87
CA ASP A 176 -16.20 5.79 -20.34
C ASP A 176 -15.40 4.50 -20.13
N ASP A 177 -14.07 4.53 -20.35
CA ASP A 177 -13.21 3.34 -20.31
C ASP A 177 -12.66 3.04 -18.89
N TRP A 178 -13.28 3.61 -17.85
CA TRP A 178 -12.76 3.55 -16.48
C TRP A 178 -12.61 2.11 -15.97
N GLU A 179 -13.55 1.21 -16.29
CA GLU A 179 -13.51 -0.19 -15.84
C GLU A 179 -12.31 -0.95 -16.40
N GLU A 180 -11.99 -0.73 -17.67
CA GLU A 180 -10.88 -1.41 -18.36
C GLU A 180 -9.52 -0.95 -17.83
N ASP A 181 -9.45 0.30 -17.40
CA ASP A 181 -8.23 0.93 -16.90
C ASP A 181 -8.02 0.77 -15.38
N LEU A 182 -9.00 0.24 -14.65
CA LEU A 182 -8.84 -0.06 -13.22
C LEU A 182 -7.77 -1.13 -13.00
N GLN A 183 -7.01 -0.94 -11.92
CA GLN A 183 -5.92 -1.81 -11.50
C GLN A 183 -6.17 -2.39 -10.11
N ASP A 184 -5.59 -3.55 -9.80
CA ASP A 184 -5.55 -4.04 -8.42
C ASP A 184 -4.63 -3.15 -7.58
N LEU A 185 -5.22 -2.32 -6.72
CA LEU A 185 -4.48 -1.44 -5.80
C LEU A 185 -3.50 -2.18 -4.90
N LEU A 186 -3.74 -3.45 -4.57
CA LEU A 186 -2.81 -4.24 -3.77
C LEU A 186 -1.55 -4.62 -4.54
N GLU A 187 -1.64 -4.77 -5.87
CA GLU A 187 -0.54 -5.16 -6.76
C GLU A 187 0.17 -3.95 -7.42
N THR A 188 -0.41 -2.75 -7.36
CA THR A 188 0.19 -1.52 -7.94
C THR A 188 1.56 -1.15 -7.38
N ILE A 189 1.91 -1.62 -6.18
CA ILE A 189 3.20 -1.37 -5.54
C ILE A 189 3.83 -2.71 -5.20
N GLU A 190 5.02 -2.96 -5.76
CA GLU A 190 5.85 -4.11 -5.43
C GLU A 190 6.24 -4.07 -3.95
N ILE A 191 5.87 -5.11 -3.21
CA ILE A 191 6.33 -5.37 -1.85
C ILE A 191 7.42 -6.43 -1.93
N ARG A 192 8.62 -6.09 -1.44
CA ARG A 192 9.72 -7.05 -1.31
C ARG A 192 9.62 -7.78 0.01
N ASP A 193 10.00 -9.05 0.01
CA ASP A 193 10.15 -9.81 1.24
C ASP A 193 11.36 -9.35 2.05
N THR A 194 11.52 -9.93 3.24
CA THR A 194 12.61 -9.61 4.16
C THR A 194 13.98 -9.75 3.50
N ASP A 195 14.23 -10.85 2.77
CA ASP A 195 15.52 -11.11 2.14
C ASP A 195 15.83 -10.05 1.06
N GLY A 196 14.85 -9.71 0.22
CA GLY A 196 15.00 -8.68 -0.81
C GLY A 196 15.22 -7.26 -0.25
N LEU A 197 14.63 -6.93 0.91
CA LEU A 197 14.92 -5.66 1.59
C LEU A 197 16.30 -5.63 2.26
N VAL A 198 16.79 -6.77 2.77
CA VAL A 198 18.15 -6.88 3.31
C VAL A 198 19.19 -6.73 2.20
N GLU A 199 19.00 -7.40 1.07
CA GLU A 199 19.86 -7.25 -0.12
C GLU A 199 19.92 -5.78 -0.56
N LEU A 200 18.77 -5.11 -0.64
CA LEU A 200 18.69 -3.69 -0.98
C LEU A 200 19.45 -2.79 0.03
N LEU A 201 19.33 -3.05 1.33
CA LEU A 201 20.08 -2.31 2.36
C LEU A 201 21.59 -2.51 2.19
N GLU A 202 22.04 -3.74 1.95
CA GLU A 202 23.46 -4.02 1.71
C GLU A 202 23.97 -3.34 0.43
N GLU A 203 23.20 -3.36 -0.66
CA GLU A 203 23.57 -2.72 -1.92
C GLU A 203 23.68 -1.19 -1.80
N CYS A 204 22.71 -0.54 -1.18
CA CYS A 204 22.68 0.93 -1.07
C CYS A 204 23.61 1.47 0.02
N TYR A 205 23.77 0.76 1.15
CA TYR A 205 24.39 1.29 2.36
C TYR A 205 25.57 0.47 2.89
N GLY A 206 25.80 -0.75 2.39
CA GLY A 206 26.84 -1.66 2.90
C GLY A 206 28.28 -1.21 2.69
N ASN A 207 28.53 -0.26 1.80
CA ASN A 207 29.85 0.36 1.62
C ASN A 207 30.17 1.42 2.68
N ALA A 208 29.14 2.00 3.30
CA ALA A 208 29.26 3.08 4.27
C ALA A 208 29.04 2.59 5.72
N PHE A 209 28.22 1.56 5.90
CA PHE A 209 27.78 1.09 7.22
C PHE A 209 27.83 -0.44 7.30
N ASP A 210 28.07 -0.99 8.50
CA ASP A 210 28.04 -2.44 8.72
C ASP A 210 26.60 -2.94 8.90
N ILE A 211 25.89 -3.02 7.77
CA ILE A 211 24.49 -3.48 7.72
C ILE A 211 24.32 -4.88 8.32
N LYS A 212 25.33 -5.75 8.18
CA LYS A 212 25.33 -7.11 8.74
C LYS A 212 25.41 -7.10 10.26
N GLU A 213 26.22 -6.22 10.83
CA GLU A 213 26.26 -6.01 12.28
C GLU A 213 24.90 -5.52 12.80
N TYR A 214 24.28 -4.54 12.13
CA TYR A 214 22.97 -4.00 12.56
C TYR A 214 21.85 -5.03 12.50
N LEU A 215 21.88 -5.95 11.54
CA LEU A 215 20.91 -7.03 11.37
C LEU A 215 21.24 -8.31 12.14
N SER A 216 22.34 -8.35 12.90
CA SER A 216 22.80 -9.56 13.58
C SER A 216 21.81 -10.12 14.62
N ASP A 217 20.95 -9.27 15.18
CA ASP A 217 19.89 -9.60 16.13
C ASP A 217 18.48 -9.41 15.56
N PHE A 218 18.35 -9.27 14.23
CA PHE A 218 17.05 -9.13 13.59
C PHE A 218 16.35 -10.49 13.44
N GLU A 219 15.18 -10.64 14.07
CA GLU A 219 14.36 -11.85 14.02
C GLU A 219 13.18 -11.69 13.02
N GLY A 220 13.48 -11.56 11.73
CA GLY A 220 12.49 -11.66 10.64
C GLY A 220 12.59 -13.03 9.95
N GLU A 221 11.47 -13.67 9.62
CA GLU A 221 11.49 -14.95 8.88
C GLU A 221 12.11 -14.77 7.49
N THR A 222 13.39 -15.13 7.37
CA THR A 222 14.05 -15.31 6.06
C THR A 222 13.42 -16.54 5.39
N THR A 223 12.76 -16.40 4.24
CA THR A 223 12.20 -17.55 3.52
C THR A 223 13.29 -18.30 2.74
N LYS A 224 14.32 -18.78 3.44
CA LYS A 224 15.20 -19.81 2.89
C LYS A 224 14.43 -21.12 2.77
N LYS A 225 13.86 -21.39 1.59
CA LYS A 225 13.44 -22.74 1.15
C LYS A 225 14.63 -23.70 1.27
N LYS A 226 14.88 -24.23 2.47
CA LYS A 226 15.73 -25.40 2.67
C LYS A 226 14.96 -26.63 2.26
N GLY A 227 15.13 -27.02 1.00
CA GLY A 227 14.86 -28.39 0.58
C GLY A 227 15.56 -29.36 1.52
N LYS A 228 14.79 -30.21 2.18
CA LYS A 228 15.33 -31.39 2.87
C LYS A 228 14.66 -32.64 2.31
N LYS A 229 15.33 -33.21 1.31
CA LYS A 229 15.19 -34.60 0.87
C LYS A 229 15.40 -35.54 2.06
N GLY A 230 14.40 -36.38 2.30
CA GLY A 230 14.56 -37.80 2.62
C GLY A 230 14.53 -38.19 4.11
N LYS A 231 13.55 -39.03 4.47
CA LYS A 231 13.83 -40.46 4.72
C LYS A 231 12.54 -41.29 4.67
N LYS A 232 12.38 -42.05 3.60
CA LYS A 232 11.43 -43.16 3.46
C LYS A 232 11.93 -44.31 4.35
N LYS A 233 11.07 -44.85 5.21
CA LYS A 233 11.29 -46.17 5.81
C LYS A 233 9.95 -46.88 5.93
N ASP A 234 9.83 -47.93 5.14
CA ASP A 234 8.67 -48.79 5.00
C ASP A 234 8.43 -49.60 6.28
N ARG A 235 7.15 -49.79 6.63
CA ARG A 235 6.67 -50.97 7.37
C ARG A 235 5.18 -51.17 7.06
N GLU A 236 4.88 -52.34 6.53
CA GLU A 236 3.57 -52.83 6.07
C GLU A 236 2.58 -53.14 7.23
N GLU A 237 1.29 -52.86 6.94
CA GLU A 237 0.04 -53.63 7.22
C GLU A 237 -0.37 -53.94 8.68
N GLU A 238 -1.64 -53.89 9.14
CA GLU A 238 -2.98 -53.72 8.53
C GLU A 238 -4.02 -53.35 9.64
N PRO A 239 -5.37 -53.27 9.43
CA PRO A 239 -6.19 -52.10 9.79
C PRO A 239 -7.14 -52.31 10.99
N GLU A 240 -7.64 -51.23 11.59
CA GLU A 240 -8.97 -51.23 12.23
C GLU A 240 -9.73 -49.94 11.90
N GLU A 241 -10.91 -50.14 11.31
CA GLU A 241 -11.91 -49.13 10.99
C GLU A 241 -12.43 -48.41 12.24
N LYS A 242 -12.37 -47.08 12.25
CA LYS A 242 -13.47 -46.25 12.75
C LYS A 242 -13.65 -45.06 11.84
N LYS A 243 -14.83 -45.04 11.20
CA LYS A 243 -15.39 -43.90 10.47
C LYS A 243 -15.72 -42.81 11.47
N ASP A 244 -15.00 -41.70 11.39
CA ASP A 244 -15.49 -40.38 11.80
C ASP A 244 -15.28 -39.48 10.58
N GLU A 245 -16.38 -39.03 9.98
CA GLU A 245 -16.41 -38.11 8.86
C GLU A 245 -15.94 -36.72 9.34
N SER A 246 -14.64 -36.45 9.25
CA SER A 246 -14.12 -35.08 9.19
C SER A 246 -13.93 -34.72 7.72
N GLY A 247 -14.90 -33.99 7.16
CA GLY A 247 -14.71 -33.33 5.87
C GLY A 247 -13.64 -32.26 6.02
N ASP A 248 -12.56 -32.43 5.27
CA ASP A 248 -11.63 -31.35 4.92
C ASP A 248 -12.45 -30.27 4.20
N GLY A 249 -12.77 -29.21 4.93
CA GLY A 249 -13.25 -27.95 4.37
C GLY A 249 -12.08 -26.98 4.40
N ASP A 250 -11.53 -26.68 3.23
CA ASP A 250 -10.89 -25.40 3.01
C ASP A 250 -11.93 -24.34 3.41
N GLU A 251 -11.81 -23.76 4.61
CA GLU A 251 -12.67 -22.67 5.06
C GLU A 251 -12.35 -21.45 4.19
N GLU A 252 -13.02 -21.38 3.04
CA GLU A 252 -13.13 -20.20 2.22
C GLU A 252 -13.86 -19.15 3.06
N TRP A 253 -13.10 -18.15 3.53
CA TRP A 253 -13.63 -17.07 4.35
C TRP A 253 -14.71 -16.37 3.56
N THR A 254 -15.91 -16.29 4.11
CA THR A 254 -17.02 -15.66 3.40
C THR A 254 -16.74 -14.17 3.21
N ALA A 255 -17.22 -13.59 2.11
CA ALA A 255 -17.09 -12.14 1.85
C ALA A 255 -17.59 -11.26 3.02
N LYS A 256 -18.50 -11.79 3.83
CA LYS A 256 -19.00 -11.16 5.06
C LYS A 256 -17.97 -11.16 6.19
N GLU A 257 -17.20 -12.23 6.34
CA GLU A 257 -16.13 -12.35 7.35
C GLU A 257 -14.93 -11.48 6.99
N ILE A 258 -14.61 -11.38 5.70
CA ILE A 258 -13.59 -10.45 5.18
C ILE A 258 -14.01 -8.99 5.43
N ARG A 259 -15.28 -8.66 5.17
CA ARG A 259 -15.85 -7.32 5.45
C ARG A 259 -15.82 -6.97 6.94
N ASP A 260 -16.19 -7.90 7.81
CA ASP A 260 -16.20 -7.69 9.26
C ASP A 260 -14.78 -7.61 9.85
N MET A 261 -13.80 -8.32 9.29
CA MET A 261 -12.38 -8.16 9.59
C MET A 261 -11.86 -6.78 9.19
N ASN A 262 -12.16 -6.33 7.98
CA ASN A 262 -11.77 -5.01 7.49
C ASN A 262 -12.32 -3.92 8.40
N LYS A 263 -13.59 -4.02 8.80
CA LYS A 263 -14.22 -3.08 9.75
C LYS A 263 -13.49 -3.08 11.10
N ARG A 264 -13.19 -4.25 11.69
CA ARG A 264 -12.51 -4.35 13.01
C ARG A 264 -11.03 -3.93 12.97
N LYS A 265 -10.32 -4.16 11.86
CA LYS A 265 -8.89 -3.82 11.72
C LYS A 265 -8.68 -2.35 11.32
N LEU A 266 -9.51 -1.77 10.44
CA LEU A 266 -9.53 -0.33 10.16
C LEU A 266 -9.85 0.50 11.43
N LEU A 267 -10.80 0.02 12.25
CA LEU A 267 -11.18 0.65 13.53
C LEU A 267 -10.04 0.74 14.56
N LYS A 268 -9.02 -0.12 14.46
CA LYS A 268 -7.85 -0.11 15.36
C LYS A 268 -6.85 0.98 14.97
N VAL A 269 -6.72 1.28 13.67
CA VAL A 269 -5.77 2.26 13.11
C VAL A 269 -6.30 3.70 13.15
N VAL A 270 -7.62 3.90 13.16
CA VAL A 270 -8.22 5.25 13.28
C VAL A 270 -8.13 5.81 14.71
N LYS A 271 -7.95 4.94 15.72
CA LYS A 271 -7.96 5.31 17.14
C LYS A 271 -6.57 5.62 17.73
N ASP A 272 -5.48 5.32 17.00
CA ASP A 272 -4.09 5.61 17.39
C ASP A 272 -3.49 6.72 16.50
#